data_AF-A0A8C9RZW1-F1
#
_entry.id   AF-A0A8C9RZW1-F1
#
_cell.length_a   1.000
_cell.length_b   1.000
_cell.length_c   1.000
_cell.angle_alpha   90.00
_cell.angle_beta   90.00
_cell.angle_gamma   90.00
#
_symmetry.space_group_name_H-M   'P 1'
#
loop_
_entity.id
_entity.type
_entity.pdbx_description
1 polymer ?
#
loop_
_entity_poly.entity_id
_entity_poly.type
_entity_poly.pdbx_seq_one_letter_code
_entity_poly.pdbx_strand_id
1 'polypeptide(L)'
;VGLHKSLNIMNKSNSSTDFMTYFEVMAALNLVTFAITLPAILFAIYVVYQQIRLNQAVHVYVLNILISDILQCVGRLDDLFELHNYSVLIWTMYFAIILNVSFMMCIAVERYLMISHPLWYSIHCTVKRSILTSLGVWMVSLIVTALECIGVHLLDMLMFNYVIPILLLLPFPLLLFLFVGTWRGLSKALTLSTREKRRILATLGLVIGSYTFFFLPFIIVILNWDSVPGYLVVSAQLLLCMNPLSDLLLYIFVRKDRTRHILQDISCCHRSQTDHEETDQTAVTSL
;
A
#
# COMPACT_ATOMS: atom_id res chain seq x y z
N VAL A 1 -7.37 28.80 -4.91
CA VAL A 1 -8.38 29.82 -5.29
C VAL A 1 -9.73 29.20 -5.67
N GLY A 2 -9.79 28.10 -6.43
CA GLY A 2 -11.08 27.46 -6.71
C GLY A 2 -11.71 26.71 -5.51
N LEU A 3 -10.91 26.16 -4.58
CA LEU A 3 -11.42 25.59 -3.31
C LEU A 3 -12.03 26.67 -2.40
N HIS A 4 -11.48 27.88 -2.46
CA HIS A 4 -12.02 29.07 -1.79
C HIS A 4 -13.31 29.57 -2.47
N LYS A 5 -13.49 29.32 -3.76
CA LYS A 5 -14.71 29.67 -4.51
C LYS A 5 -15.82 28.64 -4.26
N SER A 6 -15.50 27.36 -4.14
CA SER A 6 -16.45 26.32 -3.70
C SER A 6 -16.85 26.49 -2.23
N LEU A 7 -15.92 26.91 -1.35
CA LEU A 7 -16.22 27.29 0.04
C LEU A 7 -17.13 28.53 0.11
N ASN A 8 -16.92 29.54 -0.73
CA ASN A 8 -17.76 30.75 -0.75
C ASN A 8 -19.16 30.55 -1.36
N ILE A 9 -19.32 29.62 -2.31
CA ILE A 9 -20.64 29.30 -2.89
C ILE A 9 -21.49 28.52 -1.88
N MET A 10 -20.87 27.72 -1.00
CA MET A 10 -21.53 26.99 0.07
C MET A 10 -22.01 27.89 1.22
N ASN A 11 -21.65 29.18 1.24
CA ASN A 11 -21.95 30.12 2.31
C ASN A 11 -23.35 30.79 2.19
N LYS A 12 -24.19 30.41 1.20
CA LYS A 12 -25.39 31.20 0.86
C LYS A 12 -26.76 30.54 1.01
N SER A 13 -26.90 29.35 1.62
CA SER A 13 -28.23 28.88 2.02
C SER A 13 -28.20 27.76 3.06
N ASN A 14 -28.58 28.07 4.30
CA ASN A 14 -28.92 27.10 5.37
C ASN A 14 -27.89 25.99 5.70
N SER A 15 -26.65 26.12 5.24
CA SER A 15 -25.61 25.07 5.16
C SER A 15 -24.43 25.23 6.13
N SER A 16 -24.38 26.30 6.92
CA SER A 16 -23.25 26.60 7.81
C SER A 16 -23.15 25.64 9.01
N THR A 17 -24.28 25.17 9.52
CA THR A 17 -24.34 24.17 10.61
C THR A 17 -23.92 22.78 10.16
N ASP A 18 -24.32 22.35 8.96
CA ASP A 18 -23.95 21.04 8.42
C ASP A 18 -22.45 20.99 8.06
N PHE A 19 -21.91 22.10 7.56
CA PHE A 19 -20.48 22.23 7.25
C PHE A 19 -19.59 22.25 8.50
N MET A 20 -20.00 22.94 9.57
CA MET A 20 -19.26 22.89 10.85
C MET A 20 -19.30 21.51 11.49
N THR A 21 -20.47 20.86 11.47
CA THR A 21 -20.63 19.49 11.99
C THR A 21 -19.73 18.50 11.22
N TYR A 22 -19.59 18.69 9.90
CA TYR A 22 -18.69 17.89 9.06
C TYR A 22 -17.22 17.98 9.52
N PHE A 23 -16.72 19.19 9.76
CA PHE A 23 -15.32 19.41 10.13
C PHE A 23 -15.02 18.79 11.51
N GLU A 24 -15.91 18.99 12.48
CA GLU A 24 -15.77 18.40 13.82
C GLU A 24 -15.76 16.87 13.81
N VAL A 25 -16.66 16.26 13.03
CA VAL A 25 -16.71 14.80 12.88
C VAL A 25 -15.43 14.27 12.22
N MET A 26 -14.94 14.94 11.17
CA MET A 26 -13.71 14.53 10.49
C MET A 26 -12.48 14.66 11.41
N ALA A 27 -12.37 15.76 12.15
CA ALA A 27 -11.30 15.99 13.11
C ALA A 27 -11.29 14.91 14.20
N ALA A 28 -12.45 14.56 14.77
CA ALA A 28 -12.57 13.52 15.78
C ALA A 28 -12.16 12.14 15.22
N LEU A 29 -12.59 11.79 14.01
CA LEU A 29 -12.23 10.53 13.35
C LEU A 29 -10.74 10.46 13.02
N ASN A 30 -10.16 11.55 12.53
CA ASN A 30 -8.72 11.65 12.28
C ASN A 30 -7.93 11.49 13.58
N LEU A 31 -8.36 12.10 14.68
CA LEU A 31 -7.71 11.94 15.99
C LEU A 31 -7.74 10.48 16.47
N VAL A 32 -8.89 9.82 16.39
CA VAL A 32 -9.04 8.43 16.81
C VAL A 32 -8.19 7.50 15.94
N THR A 33 -8.26 7.65 14.62
CA THR A 33 -7.45 6.84 13.70
C THR A 33 -5.96 7.10 13.91
N PHE A 34 -5.54 8.34 14.11
CA PHE A 34 -4.16 8.70 14.41
C PHE A 34 -3.67 8.04 15.72
N ALA A 35 -4.45 8.16 16.80
CA ALA A 35 -4.09 7.63 18.12
C ALA A 35 -3.91 6.10 18.12
N ILE A 36 -4.73 5.38 17.35
CA ILE A 36 -4.66 3.91 17.26
C ILE A 36 -3.59 3.46 16.26
N THR A 37 -3.56 4.09 15.09
CA THR A 37 -2.78 3.60 13.95
C THR A 37 -1.31 3.98 14.06
N LEU A 38 -0.99 5.18 14.57
CA LEU A 38 0.40 5.65 14.64
C LEU A 38 1.28 4.75 15.53
N PRO A 39 0.89 4.37 16.77
CA PRO A 39 1.69 3.43 17.56
C PRO A 39 1.87 2.07 16.87
N ALA A 40 0.81 1.58 16.21
CA ALA A 40 0.85 0.30 15.51
C ALA A 40 1.78 0.33 14.29
N ILE A 41 1.77 1.41 13.50
CA ILE A 41 2.69 1.63 12.38
C ILE A 41 4.14 1.72 12.87
N LEU A 42 4.41 2.51 13.91
CA LEU A 42 5.76 2.65 14.47
C LEU A 42 6.31 1.30 14.94
N PHE A 43 5.49 0.51 15.64
CA PHE A 43 5.84 -0.84 16.03
C PHE A 43 6.09 -1.73 14.80
N ALA A 44 5.21 -1.70 13.80
CA ALA A 44 5.38 -2.49 12.58
C ALA A 44 6.66 -2.11 11.82
N ILE A 45 6.98 -0.82 11.70
CA ILE A 45 8.23 -0.33 11.08
C ILE A 45 9.45 -0.91 11.80
N TYR A 46 9.47 -0.86 13.13
CA TYR A 46 10.56 -1.44 13.91
C TYR A 46 10.76 -2.92 13.60
N VAL A 47 9.67 -3.70 13.57
CA VAL A 47 9.77 -5.14 13.30
C VAL A 47 10.15 -5.42 11.83
N VAL A 48 9.57 -4.70 10.86
CA VAL A 48 9.91 -4.81 9.43
C VAL A 48 11.38 -4.48 9.19
N TYR A 49 11.89 -3.44 9.84
CA TYR A 49 13.29 -3.04 9.73
C TYR A 49 14.24 -4.18 10.13
N GLN A 50 13.92 -4.91 11.21
CA GLN A 50 14.69 -6.10 11.59
C GLN A 50 14.61 -7.22 10.54
N GLN A 51 13.47 -7.38 9.83
CA GLN A 51 13.32 -8.38 8.76
C GLN A 51 14.11 -8.02 7.49
N ILE A 52 14.26 -6.73 7.17
CA ILE A 52 15.08 -6.28 6.03
C ILE A 52 16.55 -6.67 6.22
N ARG A 53 17.04 -6.63 7.47
CA ARG A 53 18.40 -7.10 7.81
C ARG A 53 18.60 -8.60 7.52
N LEU A 54 17.51 -9.37 7.41
CA LEU A 54 17.50 -10.78 6.99
C LEU A 54 17.40 -10.93 5.45
N ASN A 55 17.74 -9.88 4.70
CA ASN A 55 17.85 -9.84 3.24
C ASN A 55 16.54 -10.10 2.48
N GLN A 56 15.42 -9.62 3.00
CA GLN A 56 14.10 -9.83 2.39
C GLN A 56 13.63 -8.63 1.56
N ALA A 57 13.64 -8.78 0.23
CA ALA A 57 13.26 -7.74 -0.74
C ALA A 57 11.85 -7.16 -0.51
N VAL A 58 10.82 -8.00 -0.36
CA VAL A 58 9.42 -7.54 -0.15
C VAL A 58 9.25 -6.60 1.04
N HIS A 59 10.03 -6.80 2.10
CA HIS A 59 9.91 -6.03 3.33
C HIS A 59 10.34 -4.58 3.12
N VAL A 60 11.15 -4.30 2.09
CA VAL A 60 11.45 -2.93 1.67
C VAL A 60 10.18 -2.25 1.17
N TYR A 61 9.37 -2.90 0.33
CA TYR A 61 8.12 -2.30 -0.14
C TYR A 61 7.11 -2.12 0.98
N VAL A 62 6.99 -3.09 1.89
CA VAL A 62 6.13 -2.96 3.08
C VAL A 62 6.59 -1.81 3.99
N LEU A 63 7.90 -1.64 4.20
CA LEU A 63 8.42 -0.51 4.96
C LEU A 63 8.01 0.83 4.32
N ASN A 64 8.10 0.93 3.00
CA ASN A 64 7.72 2.14 2.30
C ASN A 64 6.20 2.42 2.36
N ILE A 65 5.35 1.38 2.33
CA ILE A 65 3.91 1.53 2.60
C ILE A 65 3.69 2.14 3.99
N LEU A 66 4.32 1.58 5.02
CA LEU A 66 4.19 2.09 6.39
C LEU A 66 4.72 3.52 6.55
N ILE A 67 5.78 3.90 5.83
CA ILE A 67 6.26 5.29 5.79
C ILE A 67 5.24 6.20 5.10
N SER A 68 4.62 5.74 4.00
CA SER A 68 3.56 6.50 3.34
C SER A 68 2.34 6.68 4.26
N ASP A 69 2.01 5.70 5.11
CA ASP A 69 0.94 5.84 6.09
C ASP A 69 1.24 6.91 7.15
N ILE A 70 2.51 7.03 7.58
CA ILE A 70 2.93 8.14 8.46
C ILE A 70 2.74 9.47 7.75
N LEU A 71 3.17 9.60 6.49
CA LEU A 71 2.97 10.83 5.72
C LEU A 71 1.49 11.15 5.54
N GLN A 72 0.65 10.15 5.33
CA GLN A 72 -0.81 10.31 5.24
C GLN A 72 -1.40 10.75 6.58
N CYS A 73 -0.89 10.24 7.71
CA CYS A 73 -1.29 10.70 9.04
C CYS A 73 -0.88 12.16 9.28
N VAL A 74 0.33 12.55 8.90
CA VAL A 74 0.83 13.93 9.02
C VAL A 74 0.04 14.88 8.12
N GLY A 75 -0.26 14.49 6.88
CA GLY A 75 -1.04 15.30 5.94
C GLY A 75 -2.47 15.58 6.43
N ARG A 76 -3.02 14.70 7.26
CA ARG A 76 -4.36 14.85 7.88
C ARG A 76 -4.37 15.70 9.16
N LEU A 77 -3.22 16.16 9.65
CA LEU A 77 -3.16 17.06 10.81
C LEU A 77 -3.76 18.44 10.52
N ASP A 78 -3.96 18.77 9.24
CA ASP A 78 -4.66 19.99 8.82
C ASP A 78 -6.08 20.05 9.41
N ASP A 79 -6.83 18.94 9.27
CA ASP A 79 -8.19 18.80 9.79
C ASP A 79 -8.25 18.92 11.33
N LEU A 80 -7.13 18.72 12.04
CA LEU A 80 -7.09 18.66 13.50
C LEU A 80 -6.69 19.99 14.16
N PHE A 81 -5.88 20.80 13.48
CA PHE A 81 -5.27 22.00 14.07
C PHE A 81 -5.67 23.31 13.39
N GLU A 82 -6.60 23.27 12.41
CA GLU A 82 -7.06 24.44 11.65
C GLU A 82 -5.88 25.30 11.16
N LEU A 83 -4.81 24.65 10.72
CA LEU A 83 -3.58 25.32 10.33
C LEU A 83 -3.87 26.12 9.07
N HIS A 84 -3.87 27.45 9.19
CA HIS A 84 -4.26 28.41 8.14
C HIS A 84 -3.40 28.38 6.85
N ASN A 85 -2.51 27.39 6.69
CA ASN A 85 -1.56 27.20 5.59
C ASN A 85 -1.86 25.90 4.82
N TYR A 86 -3.07 25.86 4.29
CA TYR A 86 -3.83 24.71 3.78
C TYR A 86 -3.18 23.91 2.63
N SER A 87 -2.24 24.49 1.87
CA SER A 87 -1.77 23.82 0.64
C SER A 87 -0.82 22.66 0.90
N VAL A 88 0.14 22.80 1.82
CA VAL A 88 1.27 21.85 1.93
C VAL A 88 0.85 20.51 2.53
N LEU A 89 0.00 20.52 3.55
CA LEU A 89 -0.46 19.29 4.22
C LEU A 89 -1.38 18.47 3.32
N ILE A 90 -2.29 19.13 2.58
CA ILE A 90 -3.15 18.48 1.59
C ILE A 90 -2.31 17.82 0.49
N TRP A 91 -1.32 18.52 -0.09
CA TRP A 91 -0.42 17.93 -1.08
C TRP A 91 0.44 16.80 -0.51
N THR A 92 0.82 16.88 0.77
CA THR A 92 1.51 15.79 1.47
C THR A 92 0.62 14.56 1.58
N MET A 93 -0.67 14.73 1.86
CA MET A 93 -1.65 13.63 1.90
C MET A 93 -1.80 12.97 0.53
N TYR A 94 -1.94 13.75 -0.55
CA TYR A 94 -2.03 13.20 -1.91
C TYR A 94 -0.77 12.44 -2.32
N PHE A 95 0.39 13.02 -2.05
CA PHE A 95 1.67 12.35 -2.27
C PHE A 95 1.76 11.02 -1.53
N ALA A 96 1.33 10.99 -0.26
CA ALA A 96 1.31 9.78 0.55
C ALA A 96 0.37 8.71 -0.03
N ILE A 97 -0.81 9.08 -0.52
CA ILE A 97 -1.76 8.17 -1.17
C ILE A 97 -1.15 7.56 -2.43
N ILE A 98 -0.54 8.39 -3.29
CA ILE A 98 0.10 7.92 -4.53
C ILE A 98 1.26 6.98 -4.22
N LEU A 99 2.09 7.30 -3.23
CA LEU A 99 3.16 6.42 -2.77
C LEU A 99 2.61 5.08 -2.29
N ASN A 100 1.59 5.10 -1.43
CA ASN A 100 0.99 3.89 -0.86
C ASN A 100 0.49 2.95 -1.97
N VAL A 101 -0.32 3.47 -2.90
CA VAL A 101 -0.83 2.72 -4.06
C VAL A 101 0.30 2.20 -4.94
N SER A 102 1.35 2.99 -5.15
CA SER A 102 2.50 2.58 -5.96
C SER A 102 3.26 1.42 -5.32
N PHE A 103 3.44 1.42 -4.00
CA PHE A 103 4.08 0.30 -3.30
C PHE A 103 3.19 -0.94 -3.17
N MET A 104 1.87 -0.78 -3.04
CA MET A 104 0.92 -1.89 -3.18
C MET A 104 1.07 -2.57 -4.55
N MET A 105 1.21 -1.78 -5.61
CA MET A 105 1.46 -2.29 -6.96
C MET A 105 2.82 -3.01 -7.06
N CYS A 106 3.88 -2.46 -6.45
CA CYS A 106 5.18 -3.15 -6.36
C CYS A 106 5.08 -4.52 -5.69
N ILE A 107 4.34 -4.63 -4.58
CA ILE A 107 4.12 -5.92 -3.89
C ILE A 107 3.36 -6.89 -4.79
N ALA A 108 2.32 -6.41 -5.49
CA ALA A 108 1.53 -7.23 -6.41
C ALA A 108 2.40 -7.77 -7.57
N VAL A 109 3.20 -6.91 -8.19
CA VAL A 109 4.14 -7.28 -9.26
C VAL A 109 5.19 -8.26 -8.75
N GLU A 110 5.75 -8.01 -7.57
CA GLU A 110 6.72 -8.91 -6.96
C GLU A 110 6.15 -10.32 -6.77
N ARG A 111 4.94 -10.42 -6.19
CA ARG A 111 4.27 -11.70 -5.95
C ARG A 111 3.91 -12.43 -7.24
N TYR A 112 3.52 -11.69 -8.27
CA TYR A 112 3.31 -12.25 -9.61
C TYR A 112 4.61 -12.79 -10.22
N LEU A 113 5.70 -12.02 -10.18
CA LEU A 113 7.01 -12.40 -10.73
C LEU A 113 7.59 -13.63 -10.05
N MET A 114 7.39 -13.76 -8.73
CA MET A 114 7.80 -14.94 -7.97
C MET A 114 7.18 -16.24 -8.51
N ILE A 115 5.95 -16.19 -9.04
CA ILE A 115 5.25 -17.37 -9.57
C ILE A 115 5.49 -17.54 -11.07
N SER A 116 5.38 -16.47 -11.84
CA SER A 116 5.42 -16.54 -13.31
C SER A 116 6.85 -16.66 -13.85
N HIS A 117 7.84 -16.09 -13.16
CA HIS A 117 9.24 -16.04 -13.60
C HIS A 117 10.23 -16.28 -12.44
N PRO A 118 10.28 -17.49 -11.84
CA PRO A 118 11.05 -17.77 -10.63
C PRO A 118 12.57 -17.59 -10.80
N LEU A 119 13.13 -17.96 -11.95
CA LEU A 119 14.57 -17.78 -12.23
C LEU A 119 14.95 -16.30 -12.30
N TRP A 120 14.12 -15.50 -12.96
CA TRP A 120 14.31 -14.05 -13.04
C TRP A 120 14.17 -13.41 -11.65
N TYR A 121 13.15 -13.84 -10.88
CA TYR A 121 12.93 -13.39 -9.51
C TYR A 121 14.15 -13.62 -8.61
N SER A 122 14.75 -14.81 -8.64
CA SER A 122 15.93 -15.13 -7.81
C SER A 122 17.15 -14.24 -8.11
N ILE A 123 17.30 -13.78 -9.36
CA ILE A 123 18.45 -12.97 -9.80
C ILE A 123 18.18 -11.47 -9.58
N HIS A 124 16.94 -11.04 -9.80
CA HIS A 124 16.59 -9.62 -9.89
C HIS A 124 15.86 -9.06 -8.65
N CYS A 125 15.25 -9.89 -7.80
CA CYS A 125 14.55 -9.42 -6.60
C CYS A 125 15.44 -9.45 -5.35
N THR A 126 16.50 -8.64 -5.37
CA THR A 126 17.39 -8.42 -4.22
C THR A 126 17.00 -7.17 -3.43
N VAL A 127 17.42 -7.07 -2.16
CA VAL A 127 17.18 -5.87 -1.33
C VAL A 127 17.73 -4.60 -1.99
N LYS A 128 18.95 -4.65 -2.57
CA LYS A 128 19.56 -3.51 -3.26
C LYS A 128 18.68 -2.99 -4.42
N ARG A 129 18.17 -3.89 -5.25
CA ARG A 129 17.28 -3.54 -6.37
C ARG A 129 15.91 -3.07 -5.88
N SER A 130 15.42 -3.61 -4.77
CA SER A 130 14.16 -3.17 -4.15
C SER A 130 14.28 -1.74 -3.61
N ILE A 131 15.41 -1.39 -2.99
CA ILE A 131 15.71 -0.01 -2.57
C ILE A 131 15.78 0.91 -3.79
N LEU A 132 16.48 0.51 -4.85
CA LEU A 132 16.56 1.32 -6.08
C LEU A 132 15.19 1.53 -6.73
N THR A 133 14.38 0.48 -6.80
CA THR A 133 12.99 0.56 -7.28
C THR A 133 12.17 1.49 -6.40
N SER A 134 12.33 1.40 -5.08
CA SER A 134 11.63 2.27 -4.13
C SER A 134 12.01 3.73 -4.36
N LEU A 135 13.30 4.04 -4.50
CA LEU A 135 13.76 5.40 -4.83
C LEU A 135 13.12 5.91 -6.13
N GLY A 136 13.03 5.05 -7.15
CA GLY A 136 12.31 5.38 -8.39
C GLY A 136 10.84 5.71 -8.15
N VAL A 137 10.13 4.90 -7.36
CA VAL A 137 8.72 5.12 -6.99
C VAL A 137 8.56 6.44 -6.23
N TRP A 138 9.46 6.76 -5.30
CA TRP A 138 9.46 8.04 -4.59
C TRP A 138 9.59 9.22 -5.55
N MET A 139 10.56 9.18 -6.46
CA MET A 139 10.77 10.23 -7.45
C MET A 139 9.60 10.39 -8.41
N VAL A 140 9.05 9.28 -8.92
CA VAL A 140 7.88 9.31 -9.81
C VAL A 140 6.67 9.88 -9.08
N SER A 141 6.41 9.46 -7.84
CA SER A 141 5.30 9.96 -7.04
C SER A 141 5.45 11.46 -6.73
N LEU A 142 6.67 11.92 -6.46
CA LEU A 142 6.97 13.34 -6.27
C LEU A 142 6.72 14.14 -7.55
N ILE A 143 7.18 13.64 -8.71
CA ILE A 143 6.96 14.30 -10.01
C ILE A 143 5.47 14.38 -10.31
N VAL A 144 4.72 13.29 -10.14
CA VAL A 144 3.27 13.26 -10.37
C VAL A 144 2.58 14.29 -9.48
N THR A 145 2.85 14.28 -8.17
CA THR A 145 2.24 15.23 -7.24
C THR A 145 2.63 16.69 -7.55
N ALA A 146 3.88 16.94 -7.95
CA ALA A 146 4.35 18.28 -8.30
C ALA A 146 3.68 18.80 -9.59
N LEU A 147 3.56 17.94 -10.61
CA LEU A 147 2.85 18.26 -11.84
C LEU A 147 1.37 18.53 -11.56
N GLU A 148 0.75 17.78 -10.65
CA GLU A 148 -0.64 18.01 -10.22
C GLU A 148 -0.76 19.36 -9.49
N CYS A 149 0.15 19.66 -8.56
CA CYS A 149 0.17 20.93 -7.84
C CYS A 149 0.25 22.12 -8.80
N ILE A 150 1.20 22.08 -9.74
CA ILE A 150 1.35 23.11 -10.77
C ILE A 150 0.11 23.13 -11.68
N GLY A 151 -0.40 21.96 -12.08
CA GLY A 151 -1.57 21.82 -12.96
C GLY A 151 -2.83 22.45 -12.39
N VAL A 152 -3.10 22.27 -11.10
CA VAL A 152 -4.22 22.92 -10.40
C VAL A 152 -4.07 24.44 -10.41
N HIS A 153 -2.84 24.94 -10.29
CA HIS A 153 -2.57 26.38 -10.33
C HIS A 153 -2.64 26.98 -11.75
N LEU A 154 -2.35 26.20 -12.79
CA LEU A 154 -2.17 26.69 -14.17
C LEU A 154 -3.33 26.38 -15.12
N LEU A 155 -3.98 25.22 -14.97
CA LEU A 155 -4.97 24.66 -15.90
C LEU A 155 -6.39 24.52 -15.29
N ASP A 156 -6.59 25.11 -14.11
CA ASP A 156 -7.87 25.14 -13.38
C ASP A 156 -8.38 23.75 -12.91
N MET A 157 -9.57 23.71 -12.33
CA MET A 157 -10.20 22.54 -11.66
C MET A 157 -10.39 21.28 -12.53
N LEU A 158 -10.27 21.39 -13.86
CA LEU A 158 -10.49 20.27 -14.78
C LEU A 158 -9.44 19.15 -14.58
N MET A 159 -8.19 19.51 -14.35
CA MET A 159 -7.11 18.54 -14.12
C MET A 159 -7.34 17.77 -12.82
N PHE A 160 -7.78 18.45 -11.76
CA PHE A 160 -8.03 17.86 -10.46
C PHE A 160 -9.23 16.90 -10.46
N ASN A 161 -10.34 17.30 -11.09
CA ASN A 161 -11.59 16.53 -11.06
C ASN A 161 -11.55 15.28 -11.95
N TYR A 162 -10.74 15.26 -13.01
CA TYR A 162 -10.75 14.15 -13.99
C TYR A 162 -9.41 13.43 -14.10
N VAL A 163 -8.28 14.14 -14.27
CA VAL A 163 -7.00 13.48 -14.54
C VAL A 163 -6.52 12.67 -13.34
N ILE A 164 -6.63 13.24 -12.13
CA ILE A 164 -6.17 12.57 -10.89
C ILE A 164 -6.96 11.30 -10.62
N PRO A 165 -8.30 11.29 -10.58
CA PRO A 165 -9.04 10.06 -10.33
C PRO A 165 -8.85 9.01 -11.43
N ILE A 166 -8.71 9.43 -12.70
CA ILE A 166 -8.44 8.51 -13.82
C ILE A 166 -7.07 7.84 -13.64
N LEU A 167 -6.04 8.62 -13.31
CA LEU A 167 -4.71 8.08 -13.04
C LEU A 167 -4.72 7.14 -11.83
N LEU A 168 -5.42 7.54 -10.76
CA LEU A 168 -5.58 6.72 -9.57
C LEU A 168 -6.40 5.47 -9.82
N LEU A 169 -7.26 5.39 -10.86
CA LEU A 169 -8.06 4.22 -11.23
C LEU A 169 -7.27 3.18 -12.05
N LEU A 170 -6.22 3.60 -12.75
CA LEU A 170 -5.38 2.74 -13.59
C LEU A 170 -4.72 1.53 -12.88
N PRO A 171 -4.31 1.62 -11.60
CA PRO A 171 -3.81 0.48 -10.84
C PRO A 171 -4.84 -0.65 -10.71
N PHE A 172 -6.15 -0.36 -10.67
CA PHE A 172 -7.18 -1.37 -10.48
C PHE A 172 -7.19 -2.49 -11.54
N PRO A 173 -7.30 -2.20 -12.85
CA PRO A 173 -7.25 -3.24 -13.88
C PRO A 173 -5.90 -3.97 -13.90
N LEU A 174 -4.80 -3.28 -13.58
CA LEU A 174 -3.48 -3.90 -13.50
C LEU A 174 -3.39 -4.89 -12.34
N LEU A 175 -3.89 -4.53 -11.15
CA LEU A 175 -3.95 -5.41 -10.00
C LEU A 175 -4.81 -6.64 -10.29
N LEU A 176 -5.99 -6.46 -10.91
CA LEU A 176 -6.83 -7.57 -11.34
C LEU A 176 -6.11 -8.50 -12.32
N PHE A 177 -5.41 -7.94 -13.32
CA PHE A 177 -4.61 -8.72 -14.25
C PHE A 177 -3.52 -9.52 -13.54
N LEU A 178 -2.77 -8.89 -12.63
CA LEU A 178 -1.74 -9.56 -11.84
C LEU A 178 -2.33 -10.68 -10.98
N PHE A 179 -3.51 -10.48 -10.39
CA PHE A 179 -4.19 -11.49 -9.60
C PHE A 179 -4.67 -12.68 -10.42
N VAL A 180 -5.33 -12.44 -11.55
CA VAL A 180 -5.76 -13.49 -12.45
C VAL A 180 -4.55 -14.25 -13.01
N GLY A 181 -3.49 -13.53 -13.38
CA GLY A 181 -2.23 -14.13 -13.84
C GLY A 181 -1.60 -15.03 -12.78
N THR A 182 -1.49 -14.53 -11.55
CA THR A 182 -0.98 -15.27 -10.39
C THR A 182 -1.83 -16.51 -10.11
N TRP A 183 -3.16 -16.36 -10.01
CA TRP A 183 -4.09 -17.47 -9.78
C TRP A 183 -3.97 -18.56 -10.85
N ARG A 184 -3.92 -18.17 -12.13
CA ARG A 184 -3.76 -19.11 -13.25
C ARG A 184 -2.42 -19.83 -13.22
N GLY A 185 -1.32 -19.11 -12.95
CA GLY A 185 0.01 -19.72 -12.81
C GLY A 185 0.07 -20.71 -11.64
N LEU A 186 -0.50 -20.32 -10.52
CA LEU A 186 -0.53 -21.11 -9.28
C LEU A 186 -1.43 -22.34 -9.36
N SER A 187 -2.51 -22.26 -10.14
CA SER A 187 -3.40 -23.40 -10.43
C SER A 187 -2.66 -24.51 -11.17
N LYS A 188 -1.67 -24.17 -12.02
CA LYS A 188 -0.87 -25.12 -12.79
C LYS A 188 0.36 -25.65 -12.03
N ALA A 189 0.83 -24.94 -11.00
CA ALA A 189 2.01 -25.33 -10.24
C ALA A 189 1.73 -26.57 -9.36
N LEU A 190 2.37 -27.71 -9.63
CA LEU A 190 2.21 -28.95 -8.83
C LEU A 190 3.12 -28.99 -7.59
N THR A 191 4.15 -28.14 -7.55
CA THR A 191 5.23 -28.18 -6.56
C THR A 191 4.93 -27.43 -5.26
N LEU A 192 3.93 -26.55 -5.25
CA LEU A 192 3.57 -25.74 -4.08
C LEU A 192 2.44 -26.39 -3.30
N SER A 193 2.56 -26.38 -1.97
CA SER A 193 1.49 -26.85 -1.10
C SER A 193 0.27 -25.91 -1.20
N THR A 194 -0.94 -26.46 -1.05
CA THR A 194 -2.20 -25.69 -1.07
C THR A 194 -2.18 -24.51 -0.08
N ARG A 195 -1.40 -24.62 1.01
CA ARG A 195 -1.24 -23.57 2.02
C ARG A 195 -0.42 -22.40 1.52
N GLU A 196 0.69 -22.63 0.81
CA GLU A 196 1.50 -21.56 0.19
C GLU A 196 0.71 -20.88 -0.91
N LYS A 197 0.00 -21.66 -1.74
CA LYS A 197 -0.86 -21.11 -2.79
C LYS A 197 -1.89 -20.13 -2.22
N ARG A 198 -2.59 -20.55 -1.17
CA ARG A 198 -3.60 -19.72 -0.49
C ARG A 198 -3.01 -18.45 0.10
N ARG A 199 -1.76 -18.46 0.58
CA ARG A 199 -1.11 -17.29 1.19
C ARG A 199 -0.70 -16.24 0.17
N ILE A 200 -0.12 -16.67 -0.95
CA ILE A 200 0.25 -15.74 -2.03
C ILE A 200 -1.01 -15.08 -2.57
N LEU A 201 -2.05 -15.88 -2.82
CA LEU A 201 -3.34 -15.36 -3.26
C LEU A 201 -4.03 -14.49 -2.21
N ALA A 202 -3.91 -14.82 -0.92
CA ALA A 202 -4.45 -14.00 0.16
C ALA A 202 -3.76 -12.64 0.24
N THR A 203 -2.43 -12.58 0.08
CA THR A 203 -1.68 -11.30 0.03
C THR A 203 -2.18 -10.44 -1.14
N LEU A 204 -2.29 -11.02 -2.33
CA LEU A 204 -2.70 -10.31 -3.54
C LEU A 204 -4.19 -9.92 -3.51
N GLY A 205 -5.02 -10.80 -2.97
CA GLY A 205 -6.44 -10.54 -2.72
C GLY A 205 -6.65 -9.46 -1.67
N LEU A 206 -5.77 -9.37 -0.67
CA LEU A 206 -5.78 -8.29 0.31
C LEU A 206 -5.41 -6.95 -0.32
N VAL A 207 -4.41 -6.91 -1.21
CA VAL A 207 -4.06 -5.68 -1.97
C VAL A 207 -5.23 -5.22 -2.85
N ILE A 208 -5.87 -6.13 -3.60
CA ILE A 208 -7.05 -5.76 -4.41
C ILE A 208 -8.21 -5.34 -3.52
N GLY A 209 -8.46 -6.10 -2.45
CA GLY A 209 -9.54 -5.83 -1.52
C GLY A 209 -9.38 -4.46 -0.84
N SER A 210 -8.18 -4.16 -0.34
CA SER A 210 -7.86 -2.88 0.28
C SER A 210 -8.00 -1.74 -0.72
N TYR A 211 -7.43 -1.90 -1.91
CA TYR A 211 -7.55 -0.91 -2.97
C TYR A 211 -9.02 -0.62 -3.33
N THR A 212 -9.81 -1.68 -3.54
CA THR A 212 -11.24 -1.58 -3.91
C THR A 212 -12.07 -0.95 -2.80
N PHE A 213 -11.79 -1.30 -1.54
CA PHE A 213 -12.62 -0.87 -0.42
C PHE A 213 -12.26 0.53 0.09
N PHE A 214 -10.97 0.89 0.12
CA PHE A 214 -10.53 2.16 0.70
C PHE A 214 -10.31 3.27 -0.33
N PHE A 215 -9.83 2.96 -1.54
CA PHE A 215 -9.47 3.98 -2.53
C PHE A 215 -10.57 4.19 -3.58
N LEU A 216 -11.22 3.11 -4.04
CA LEU A 216 -12.24 3.21 -5.10
C LEU A 216 -13.42 4.15 -4.74
N PRO A 217 -13.99 4.11 -3.51
CA PRO A 217 -15.07 5.04 -3.15
C PRO A 217 -14.62 6.50 -3.23
N PHE A 218 -13.40 6.79 -2.78
CA PHE A 218 -12.82 8.13 -2.84
C PHE A 218 -12.62 8.60 -4.29
N ILE A 219 -12.11 7.73 -5.16
CA ILE A 219 -11.95 8.02 -6.60
C ILE A 219 -13.31 8.34 -7.25
N ILE A 220 -14.35 7.54 -6.96
CA ILE A 220 -15.70 7.74 -7.50
C ILE A 220 -16.31 9.07 -7.04
N VAL A 221 -16.12 9.42 -5.76
CA VAL A 221 -16.61 10.68 -5.20
C VAL A 221 -15.94 11.88 -5.90
N ILE A 222 -14.62 11.86 -6.09
CA ILE A 222 -13.92 12.97 -6.76
C ILE A 222 -14.39 13.11 -8.22
N LEU A 223 -14.58 11.99 -8.94
CA LEU A 223 -15.08 12.01 -10.33
C LEU A 223 -16.47 12.64 -10.46
N ASN A 224 -17.30 12.54 -9.41
CA ASN A 224 -18.69 12.99 -9.42
C ASN A 224 -18.92 14.14 -8.43
N TRP A 225 -17.88 14.93 -8.15
CA TRP A 225 -17.89 15.94 -7.08
C TRP A 225 -19.11 16.86 -7.10
N ASP A 226 -19.57 17.27 -8.28
CA ASP A 226 -20.70 18.19 -8.44
C ASP A 226 -22.07 17.56 -8.13
N SER A 227 -22.18 16.23 -8.11
CA SER A 227 -23.44 15.49 -8.00
C SER A 227 -23.54 14.61 -6.75
N VAL A 228 -22.48 14.53 -5.94
CA VAL A 228 -22.41 13.63 -4.79
C VAL A 228 -22.79 14.38 -3.50
N PRO A 229 -23.73 13.84 -2.69
CA PRO A 229 -24.07 14.44 -1.41
C PRO A 229 -22.92 14.35 -0.40
N GLY A 230 -22.80 15.36 0.46
CA GLY A 230 -21.66 15.52 1.38
C GLY A 230 -21.40 14.32 2.31
N TYR A 231 -22.44 13.60 2.74
CA TYR A 231 -22.27 12.41 3.59
C TYR A 231 -21.51 11.27 2.90
N LEU A 232 -21.61 11.13 1.57
CA LEU A 232 -20.82 10.17 0.81
C LEU A 232 -19.36 10.59 0.75
N VAL A 233 -19.07 11.90 0.67
CA VAL A 233 -17.71 12.45 0.74
C VAL A 233 -17.06 12.10 2.07
N VAL A 234 -17.76 12.35 3.19
CA VAL A 234 -17.31 11.95 4.54
C VAL A 234 -17.01 10.46 4.60
N SER A 235 -17.93 9.63 4.11
CA SER A 235 -17.79 8.18 4.20
C SER A 235 -16.59 7.67 3.39
N ALA A 236 -16.34 8.24 2.21
CA ALA A 236 -15.22 7.87 1.37
C ALA A 236 -13.88 8.31 1.98
N GLN A 237 -13.82 9.51 2.56
CA GLN A 237 -12.65 9.98 3.30
C GLN A 237 -12.40 9.10 4.54
N LEU A 238 -13.44 8.73 5.29
CA LEU A 238 -13.31 7.83 6.43
C LEU A 238 -12.72 6.48 6.04
N LEU A 239 -13.19 5.90 4.93
CA LEU A 239 -12.61 4.66 4.42
C LEU A 239 -11.12 4.86 4.10
N LEU A 240 -10.77 5.93 3.41
CA LEU A 240 -9.38 6.24 3.09
C LEU A 240 -8.51 6.42 4.36
N CYS A 241 -9.04 7.04 5.42
CA CYS A 241 -8.38 7.20 6.71
C CYS A 241 -8.07 5.88 7.42
N MET A 242 -8.84 4.83 7.12
CA MET A 242 -8.66 3.48 7.67
C MET A 242 -7.68 2.63 6.87
N ASN A 243 -7.25 3.08 5.68
CA ASN A 243 -6.31 2.32 4.84
C ASN A 243 -5.04 1.86 5.59
N PRO A 244 -4.38 2.70 6.41
CA PRO A 244 -3.20 2.26 7.16
C PRO A 244 -3.41 1.01 8.05
N LEU A 245 -4.63 0.77 8.53
CA LEU A 245 -4.95 -0.47 9.26
C LEU A 245 -4.90 -1.70 8.34
N SER A 246 -5.34 -1.54 7.09
CA SER A 246 -5.23 -2.59 6.08
C SER A 246 -3.80 -2.87 5.70
N ASP A 247 -2.94 -1.86 5.67
CA ASP A 247 -1.51 -2.02 5.40
C ASP A 247 -0.78 -2.75 6.53
N LEU A 248 -1.21 -2.57 7.77
CA LEU A 248 -0.79 -3.40 8.89
C LEU A 248 -1.22 -4.87 8.72
N LEU A 249 -2.44 -5.13 8.22
CA LEU A 249 -2.86 -6.48 7.85
C LEU A 249 -1.98 -7.04 6.73
N LEU A 250 -1.67 -6.25 5.70
CA LEU A 250 -0.81 -6.65 4.59
C LEU A 250 0.57 -7.06 5.08
N TYR A 251 1.16 -6.28 5.99
CA TYR A 251 2.40 -6.65 6.65
C TYR A 251 2.32 -8.03 7.34
N ILE A 252 1.27 -8.30 8.11
CA ILE A 252 1.10 -9.57 8.83
C ILE A 252 1.04 -10.75 7.84
N PHE A 253 0.31 -10.60 6.73
CA PHE A 253 0.21 -11.63 5.70
C PHE A 253 1.55 -11.86 4.98
N VAL A 254 2.24 -10.80 4.60
CA VAL A 254 3.57 -10.87 3.97
C VAL A 254 4.60 -11.53 4.89
N ARG A 255 4.59 -11.20 6.19
CA ARG A 255 5.49 -11.81 7.18
C ARG A 255 5.22 -13.30 7.37
N LYS A 256 3.95 -13.68 7.48
CA LYS A 256 3.53 -15.07 7.73
C LYS A 256 3.85 -16.01 6.56
N ASP A 257 3.99 -15.45 5.36
CA ASP A 257 4.37 -16.17 4.15
C ASP A 257 5.74 -16.86 4.32
N ARG A 258 6.73 -16.17 4.88
CA ARG A 258 8.15 -16.59 4.77
C ARG A 258 8.79 -17.18 6.01
N THR A 259 8.16 -17.12 7.19
CA THR A 259 8.65 -17.84 8.37
C THR A 259 8.76 -19.35 8.11
N ARG A 260 7.96 -19.90 7.18
CA ARG A 260 8.00 -21.33 6.82
C ARG A 260 9.13 -21.72 5.86
N HIS A 261 9.48 -20.87 4.90
CA HIS A 261 10.58 -21.17 3.97
C HIS A 261 11.93 -21.19 4.69
N ILE A 262 12.15 -20.29 5.65
CA ILE A 262 13.37 -20.32 6.49
C ILE A 262 13.43 -21.60 7.35
N LEU A 263 12.30 -22.02 7.93
CA LEU A 263 12.21 -23.29 8.67
C LEU A 263 12.45 -24.51 7.77
N GLN A 264 12.02 -24.47 6.51
CA GLN A 264 12.23 -25.56 5.55
C GLN A 264 13.68 -25.62 5.04
N ASP A 265 14.31 -24.48 4.73
CA ASP A 265 15.72 -24.45 4.32
C ASP A 265 16.66 -24.93 5.44
N ILE A 266 16.37 -24.58 6.70
CA ILE A 266 17.13 -25.08 7.86
C ILE A 266 16.95 -26.60 8.01
N SER A 267 15.73 -27.12 7.82
CA SER A 267 15.47 -28.57 7.89
C SER A 267 16.06 -29.36 6.72
N CYS A 268 16.19 -28.76 5.53
CA CYS A 268 16.80 -29.40 4.37
C CYS A 268 18.34 -29.44 4.48
N CYS A 269 18.97 -28.39 5.01
CA CYS A 269 20.40 -28.41 5.33
C CYS A 269 20.75 -29.39 6.46
N HIS A 270 19.83 -29.57 7.43
CA HIS A 270 20.00 -30.59 8.47
C HIS A 270 19.84 -32.02 7.91
N ARG A 271 19.00 -32.20 6.88
CA ARG A 271 18.80 -33.51 6.24
C ARG A 271 19.95 -33.89 5.30
N SER A 272 20.57 -32.93 4.62
CA SER A 272 21.77 -33.21 3.80
C SER A 272 23.02 -33.52 4.63
N GLN A 273 23.09 -33.07 5.88
CA GLN A 273 24.20 -33.42 6.79
C GLN A 273 24.06 -34.84 7.36
N THR A 274 22.84 -35.32 7.55
CA THR A 274 22.59 -36.68 8.07
C THR A 274 22.81 -37.76 7.01
N ASP A 275 22.56 -37.47 5.73
CA ASP A 275 22.85 -38.41 4.64
C ASP A 275 24.37 -38.55 4.36
N HIS A 276 25.18 -37.53 4.67
CA HIS A 276 26.63 -37.62 4.50
C HIS A 276 27.36 -38.37 5.64
N GLU A 277 26.81 -38.40 6.86
CA GLU A 277 27.40 -39.17 7.97
C GLU A 277 27.09 -40.69 7.90
N GLU A 278 25.97 -41.10 7.28
CA GLU A 278 25.65 -42.53 7.10
C GLU A 278 26.43 -43.20 5.95
N THR A 279 26.92 -42.42 4.97
CA THR A 279 27.66 -42.99 3.83
C THR A 279 29.15 -43.22 4.12
N ASP A 280 29.72 -42.55 5.13
CA ASP A 280 31.14 -42.72 5.52
C ASP A 280 31.35 -43.88 6.52
N GLN A 281 30.31 -44.29 7.26
CA GLN A 281 30.41 -45.42 8.21
C GLN A 281 30.24 -46.80 7.54
N THR A 282 29.62 -46.88 6.37
CA THR A 282 29.47 -48.14 5.61
C THR A 282 30.67 -48.48 4.73
N ALA A 283 31.61 -47.55 4.51
CA ALA A 283 32.84 -47.81 3.74
C ALA A 283 34.02 -48.34 4.57
N VAL A 284 33.97 -48.26 5.91
CA VAL A 284 35.07 -48.65 6.81
C VAL A 284 34.88 -50.07 7.40
N THR A 285 33.75 -50.73 7.17
CA THR A 285 33.47 -52.10 7.67
C THR A 285 33.67 -53.21 6.63
N SER A 286 34.23 -52.91 5.46
CA SER A 286 34.49 -53.89 4.40
C SER A 286 35.91 -53.84 3.83
N LEU A 287 36.93 -53.83 4.71
CA LEU A 287 38.32 -54.12 4.40
C LEU A 287 38.96 -54.93 5.53
#